data_AF-A0A961UTL0-F1
#
_entry.id   AF-A0A961UTL0-F1
#
_cell.length_a   1.000
_cell.length_b   1.000
_cell.length_c   1.000
_cell.angle_alpha   90.00
_cell.angle_beta   90.00
_cell.angle_gamma   90.00
#
_symmetry.space_group_name_H-M   'P 1'
#
loop_
_entity.id
_entity.type
_entity.pdbx_description
1 polymer ?
#
loop_
_entity_poly.entity_id
_entity_poly.type
_entity_poly.pdbx_seq_one_letter_code
_entity_poly.pdbx_strand_id
1 'polypeptide(L)' 'VRMHYVYPYPHVDRVLPLMADGRILPYLDIPFQHASPRVLKAMRRPAHQEKTLERLERWRALCP' A
#
# COMPACT_ATOMS: atom_id res chain seq x y z
N VAL A 1 4.22 -15.57 -8.05
CA VAL A 1 2.92 -14.88 -8.32
C VAL A 1 3.12 -13.38 -8.14
N ARG A 2 2.58 -12.53 -9.03
CA ARG A 2 2.70 -11.06 -9.00
C ARG A 2 1.31 -10.43 -8.83
N MET A 3 1.15 -9.54 -7.85
CA MET A 3 -0.13 -8.84 -7.61
C MET A 3 -0.16 -7.50 -8.34
N HIS A 4 -1.30 -7.19 -8.95
CA HIS A 4 -1.55 -5.94 -9.68
C HIS A 4 -2.85 -5.30 -9.20
N TYR A 5 -2.93 -3.96 -9.27
CA TYR A 5 -4.13 -3.20 -8.88
C TYR A 5 -4.61 -3.48 -7.46
N VAL A 6 -3.68 -3.61 -6.52
CA VAL A 6 -4.00 -3.84 -5.10
C VAL A 6 -4.51 -2.54 -4.51
N TYR A 7 -5.73 -2.56 -3.99
CA TYR A 7 -6.26 -1.40 -3.28
C TYR A 7 -5.70 -1.37 -1.84
N PRO A 8 -5.33 -0.20 -1.29
CA PRO A 8 -4.59 -0.08 -0.03
C PRO A 8 -5.48 -0.31 1.22
N TYR A 9 -6.09 -1.47 1.31
CA TYR A 9 -6.85 -1.89 2.48
C TYR A 9 -5.94 -2.45 3.57
N PRO A 10 -6.35 -2.38 4.85
CA PRO A 10 -5.57 -2.92 5.98
C PRO A 10 -5.21 -4.40 5.85
N HIS A 11 -5.97 -5.19 5.07
CA HIS A 11 -5.70 -6.61 4.90
C HIS A 11 -4.47 -6.92 4.04
N VAL A 12 -3.95 -5.95 3.27
CA VAL A 12 -2.71 -6.12 2.49
C VAL A 12 -1.52 -6.46 3.38
N ASP A 13 -1.55 -6.02 4.65
CA ASP A 13 -0.52 -6.33 5.65
C ASP A 13 -0.34 -7.84 5.87
N ARG A 14 -1.40 -8.64 5.68
CA ARG A 14 -1.34 -10.11 5.84
C ARG A 14 -0.57 -10.80 4.74
N VAL A 15 -0.33 -10.12 3.62
CA VAL A 15 0.36 -10.66 2.45
C VAL A 15 1.88 -10.50 2.58
N LEU A 16 2.33 -9.52 3.37
CA LEU A 16 3.76 -9.21 3.52
C LEU A 16 4.61 -10.36 4.05
N PRO A 17 4.18 -11.15 5.07
CA PRO A 17 4.97 -12.30 5.51
C PRO A 17 5.19 -13.33 4.39
N LEU A 18 4.19 -13.52 3.53
CA LEU A 18 4.30 -14.44 2.39
C LEU A 18 5.25 -13.92 1.30
N MET A 19 5.40 -12.59 1.19
CA MET A 19 6.40 -11.96 0.32
C MET A 19 7.80 -12.06 0.90
N ALA A 20 7.96 -11.84 2.21
CA ALA A 20 9.22 -12.00 2.92
C ALA A 20 9.73 -13.45 2.87
N ASP A 21 8.83 -14.43 2.97
CA ASP A 21 9.13 -15.87 2.83
C ASP A 21 9.40 -16.30 1.37
N GLY A 22 9.38 -15.39 0.39
CA GLY A 22 9.63 -15.67 -1.02
C GLY A 22 8.55 -16.48 -1.74
N ARG A 23 7.42 -16.77 -1.09
CA ARG A 23 6.29 -17.49 -1.70
C ARG A 23 5.52 -16.62 -2.70
N ILE A 24 5.56 -15.31 -2.49
CA ILE A 24 4.96 -14.29 -3.35
C ILE A 24 6.06 -13.31 -3.75
N LEU A 25 6.01 -12.81 -4.98
CA LEU A 25 6.95 -11.78 -5.41
C LEU A 25 6.72 -10.51 -4.55
N PRO A 26 7.75 -9.90 -3.95
CA PRO A 26 7.63 -8.67 -3.16
C PRO A 26 7.38 -7.45 -4.07
N TYR A 27 6.21 -7.45 -4.72
CA TYR A 27 5.77 -6.43 -5.65
C TYR A 27 4.30 -6.11 -5.37
N LEU A 28 4.06 -4.87 -4.94
CA LEU A 28 2.74 -4.33 -4.67
C LEU A 28 2.52 -3.11 -5.57
N ASP A 29 1.60 -3.26 -6.51
CA ASP A 29 1.13 -2.16 -7.36
C ASP A 29 -0.14 -1.55 -6.76
N ILE A 30 -0.02 -0.35 -6.19
CA ILE A 30 -1.07 0.32 -5.41
C ILE A 30 -1.31 1.73 -5.96
N PRO A 31 -2.50 2.02 -6.50
CA PRO A 31 -2.78 3.32 -7.08
C PRO A 31 -3.24 4.33 -6.01
N PHE A 32 -2.28 5.08 -5.45
CA PHE A 32 -2.55 6.15 -4.47
C PHE A 32 -3.18 7.42 -5.05
N GLN A 33 -3.22 7.55 -6.38
CA GLN A 33 -3.76 8.69 -7.13
C GLN A 33 -2.97 10.00 -6.97
N HIS A 34 -2.87 10.56 -5.77
CA HIS A 34 -2.14 11.82 -5.52
C HIS A 34 -1.65 11.90 -4.06
N ALA A 35 -0.57 12.65 -3.82
CA ALA A 35 -0.04 12.97 -2.49
C ALA A 35 -0.66 14.22 -1.80
N SER A 36 -1.53 14.97 -2.49
CA SER A 36 -2.08 16.23 -1.95
C SER A 36 -3.45 15.99 -1.34
N PRO A 37 -3.67 16.32 -0.05
CA PRO A 37 -4.96 16.13 0.60
C PRO A 37 -6.08 16.93 -0.08
N ARG A 38 -5.76 18.14 -0.57
CA ARG A 38 -6.71 19.00 -1.28
C ARG A 38 -7.16 18.37 -2.61
N VAL A 39 -6.22 17.80 -3.37
CA VAL A 39 -6.53 17.13 -4.64
C VAL A 39 -7.34 15.86 -4.39
N LEU A 40 -6.94 15.03 -3.42
CA LEU A 40 -7.71 13.84 -3.07
C LEU A 40 -9.13 14.16 -2.58
N LYS A 41 -9.30 15.21 -1.77
CA LYS A 41 -10.62 15.68 -1.35
C LYS A 41 -11.48 16.07 -2.56
N ALA A 42 -10.89 16.77 -3.54
CA ALA A 42 -11.57 17.10 -4.80
C ALA A 42 -11.92 15.85 -5.64
N MET A 43 -11.07 14.82 -5.59
CA MET A 43 -11.34 13.50 -6.20
C MET A 43 -12.36 12.65 -5.43
N ARG A 44 -13.02 13.20 -4.39
CA ARG A 44 -13.96 12.50 -3.50
C ARG A 44 -13.34 11.28 -2.80
N ARG A 45 -12.04 11.37 -2.49
CA ARG A 45 -11.31 10.38 -1.70
C ARG A 45 -11.17 10.93 -0.27
N PRO A 46 -12.07 10.57 0.67
CA PRO A 46 -11.95 11.01 2.07
C PRO A 46 -10.60 10.55 2.62
N ALA A 47 -9.92 11.46 3.32
CA ALA A 47 -8.52 11.39 3.66
C ALA A 47 -8.15 10.07 4.40
N HIS A 48 -7.53 9.15 3.67
CA HIS A 48 -6.79 8.03 4.23
C HIS A 48 -5.26 8.24 4.16
N GLN A 49 -4.83 9.45 3.74
CA GLN A 49 -3.43 9.79 3.49
C GLN A 49 -2.55 9.84 4.74
N GLU A 50 -3.09 10.26 5.89
CA GLU A 50 -2.28 10.46 7.10
C GLU A 50 -1.51 9.21 7.53
N LYS A 51 -1.97 8.02 7.12
CA LYS A 51 -1.33 6.73 7.49
C LYS A 51 -0.62 6.03 6.33
N THR A 52 -0.63 6.60 5.12
CA THR A 52 -0.05 5.93 3.95
C THR A 52 1.47 5.83 4.05
N LEU A 53 2.14 6.93 4.42
CA LEU A 53 3.61 6.95 4.50
C LEU A 53 4.11 6.01 5.60
N GLU A 54 3.55 6.12 6.81
CA GLU A 54 3.86 5.22 7.94
C GLU A 54 3.65 3.74 7.58
N ARG A 55 2.61 3.44 6.78
CA ARG A 55 2.35 2.08 6.31
C ARG A 55 3.41 1.61 5.31
N LEU A 56 3.82 2.44 4.36
CA LEU A 56 4.88 2.11 3.40
C LEU A 56 6.22 1.85 4.12
N GLU A 57 6.56 2.68 5.11
CA GLU A 57 7.76 2.49 5.93
C GLU A 57 7.72 1.15 6.67
N ARG A 58 6.59 0.83 7.29
CA ARG A 58 6.39 -0.47 7.97
C ARG A 58 6.54 -1.65 7.01
N TRP A 59 5.99 -1.55 5.81
CA TRP A 59 6.08 -2.62 4.82
C TRP A 59 7.51 -2.88 4.36
N ARG A 60 8.27 -1.81 4.10
CA ARG A 60 9.70 -1.91 3.75
C ARG A 60 10.55 -2.46 4.88
N ALA A 61 10.19 -2.19 6.13
CA ALA A 61 10.89 -2.78 7.28
C ALA A 61 10.64 -4.29 7.42
N LEU A 62 9.46 -4.78 7.04
CA LEU A 62 9.08 -6.20 7.14
C LEU A 62 9.57 -7.03 5.94
N CYS A 63 9.59 -6.45 4.75
CA CYS A 63 10.04 -7.10 3.52
C CYS A 63 10.99 -6.14 2.77
N PRO A 64 12.32 -6.24 3.03
CA PRO A 64 13.33 -5.40 2.41
C PRO A 64 13.42 -5.56 0.88
#